data_AF-A0A9E0IGE6-F1
#
_entry.id   AF-A0A9E0IGE6-F1
#
_cell.length_a   1.000
_cell.length_b   1.000
_cell.length_c   1.000
_cell.angle_alpha   90.00
_cell.angle_beta   90.00
_cell.angle_gamma   90.00
#
_symmetry.space_group_name_H-M   'P 1'
#
loop_
_entity.id
_entity.type
_entity.pdbx_description
1 polymer ?
#
loop_
_entity_poly.entity_id
_entity_poly.type
_entity_poly.pdbx_seq_one_letter_code
_entity_poly.pdbx_strand_id
1 'polypeptide(L)'
;MSNALSATKSKVNQGVRSGIGSAPADSQRARAYDGFTQQILSGGIRSGQFVSQRELMTLLDMPLGAVREMIPRLEAAGLVKTVPQRGLQIAHVDLKLIRNAFQVRSMIEREAIQHFVLHAGDDELQAIEASHQAILARASVSAGDVACDTELLNDAQSVDWGLHDRMVDAMGNDILSDIYRVNSLRVRLIKLEHSVITPARLIPAMHEHLAFIAAVRARDGAQACRLLEAHIDSARSRVMTAPLKQVRGEWAGANPLLNSRNSN
;
A
#
# COMPACT_ATOMS: atom_id res chain seq x y z
N MET A 1 7.63 -9.38 -80.00
CA MET A 1 6.20 -9.15 -80.28
C MET A 1 5.45 -9.37 -78.98
N SER A 2 5.45 -8.37 -78.08
CA SER A 2 4.41 -7.33 -77.95
C SER A 2 3.04 -7.90 -77.58
N ASN A 3 2.63 -7.76 -76.32
CA ASN A 3 1.76 -6.63 -75.98
C ASN A 3 1.65 -6.39 -74.46
N ALA A 4 1.63 -5.12 -74.12
CA ALA A 4 1.47 -4.56 -72.80
C ALA A 4 -0.02 -4.34 -72.46
N LEU A 5 -0.35 -4.34 -71.17
CA LEU A 5 -1.51 -3.64 -70.59
C LEU A 5 -1.16 -3.13 -69.18
N SER A 6 -0.96 -1.82 -69.11
CA SER A 6 -1.16 -0.91 -67.95
C SER A 6 -2.67 -0.93 -67.57
N ALA A 7 -3.21 -0.60 -66.40
CA ALA A 7 -2.86 0.18 -65.21
C ALA A 7 -3.68 -0.41 -64.02
N THR A 8 -3.40 -0.16 -62.73
CA THR A 8 -3.97 1.00 -62.00
C THR A 8 -3.45 1.01 -60.55
N LYS A 9 -3.05 2.19 -60.08
CA LYS A 9 -2.65 2.49 -58.70
C LYS A 9 -3.84 2.39 -57.73
N SER A 10 -3.61 1.90 -56.51
CA SER A 10 -4.29 2.44 -55.33
C SER A 10 -3.39 2.35 -54.10
N LYS A 11 -2.96 3.51 -53.62
CA LYS A 11 -2.38 3.72 -52.29
C LYS A 11 -3.54 3.71 -51.30
N VAL A 12 -3.48 2.87 -50.27
CA VAL A 12 -4.15 3.14 -49.00
C VAL A 12 -3.10 3.08 -47.91
N ASN A 13 -2.80 4.27 -47.41
CA ASN A 13 -2.08 4.55 -46.18
C ASN A 13 -3.14 4.73 -45.08
N GLN A 14 -2.93 4.11 -43.91
CA GLN A 14 -3.51 4.37 -42.57
C GLN A 14 -3.49 3.04 -41.80
N GLY A 15 -3.01 2.91 -40.56
CA GLY A 15 -2.52 3.90 -39.63
C GLY A 15 -1.94 3.20 -38.41
N VAL A 16 -1.06 3.94 -37.75
CA VAL A 16 -0.42 3.74 -36.45
C VAL A 16 -1.31 2.94 -35.46
N ARG A 17 -0.84 1.76 -35.05
CA ARG A 17 -1.17 1.19 -33.74
C ARG A 17 0.02 1.39 -32.83
N SER A 18 -0.01 2.49 -32.09
CA SER A 18 0.85 2.77 -30.96
C SER A 18 0.68 1.65 -29.92
N GLY A 19 1.69 0.80 -29.81
CA GLY A 19 1.83 -0.11 -28.69
C GLY A 19 1.94 0.70 -27.40
N ILE A 20 1.08 0.39 -26.44
CA ILE A 20 1.23 0.82 -25.05
C ILE A 20 2.44 0.04 -24.53
N GLY A 21 3.61 0.67 -24.61
CA GLY A 21 4.84 0.10 -24.08
C GLY A 21 4.75 -0.01 -22.57
N SER A 22 4.82 -1.23 -22.05
CA SER A 22 5.20 -1.51 -20.67
C SER A 22 6.58 -0.88 -20.44
N ALA A 23 6.65 0.21 -19.70
CA ALA A 23 7.94 0.79 -19.30
C ALA A 23 8.69 -0.25 -18.45
N PRO A 24 10.00 -0.47 -18.67
CA PRO A 24 10.76 -1.45 -17.91
C PRO A 24 10.78 -1.09 -16.42
N ALA A 25 10.80 -2.12 -15.57
CA ALA A 25 10.82 -2.01 -14.11
C ALA A 25 11.97 -1.12 -13.57
N ASP A 26 13.01 -0.86 -14.36
CA ASP A 26 14.16 -0.01 -14.01
C ASP A 26 14.02 1.47 -14.41
N SER A 27 12.87 1.89 -14.92
CA SER A 27 12.67 3.29 -15.32
C SER A 27 12.83 4.23 -14.11
N GLN A 28 13.42 5.41 -14.32
CA GLN A 28 13.51 6.44 -13.27
C GLN A 28 12.13 6.82 -12.70
N ARG A 29 11.06 6.67 -13.50
CA ARG A 29 9.68 6.90 -13.06
C ARG A 29 9.19 5.85 -12.07
N ALA A 30 9.47 4.57 -12.34
CA ALA A 30 9.15 3.47 -11.43
C ALA A 30 9.89 3.65 -10.11
N ARG A 31 11.22 3.88 -10.18
CA ARG A 31 12.04 4.14 -9.00
C ARG A 31 11.58 5.34 -8.16
N ALA A 32 11.13 6.42 -8.81
CA ALA A 32 10.58 7.57 -8.06
C ALA A 32 9.31 7.20 -7.31
N TYR A 33 8.38 6.49 -7.97
CA TYR A 33 7.13 6.04 -7.37
C TYR A 33 7.35 5.04 -6.24
N ASP A 34 8.28 4.10 -6.42
CA ASP A 34 8.65 3.13 -5.40
C ASP A 34 9.33 3.83 -4.22
N GLY A 35 10.23 4.77 -4.48
CA GLY A 35 10.81 5.62 -3.44
C GLY A 35 9.75 6.38 -2.64
N PHE A 36 8.76 6.98 -3.31
CA PHE A 36 7.67 7.68 -2.63
C PHE A 36 6.83 6.71 -1.78
N THR A 37 6.57 5.51 -2.31
CA THR A 37 5.91 4.44 -1.58
C THR A 37 6.71 4.06 -0.34
N GLN A 38 8.02 3.84 -0.45
CA GLN A 38 8.89 3.52 0.69
C GLN A 38 8.90 4.63 1.76
N GLN A 39 8.83 5.89 1.34
CA GLN A 39 8.74 7.02 2.28
C GLN A 39 7.39 7.08 3.01
N ILE A 40 6.30 6.63 2.39
CA ILE A 40 5.06 6.38 3.13
C ILE A 40 5.28 5.24 4.11
N LEU A 41 5.86 4.11 3.67
CA LEU A 41 6.04 2.91 4.52
C LEU A 41 6.88 3.15 5.77
N SER A 42 7.97 3.90 5.62
CA SER A 42 8.88 4.24 6.72
C SER A 42 8.38 5.42 7.57
N GLY A 43 7.27 6.04 7.19
CA GLY A 43 6.76 7.26 7.84
C GLY A 43 7.60 8.52 7.59
N GLY A 44 8.54 8.49 6.64
CA GLY A 44 9.25 9.68 6.16
C GLY A 44 8.31 10.71 5.51
N ILE A 45 7.13 10.29 5.08
CA ILE A 45 6.04 11.14 4.61
C ILE A 45 4.83 11.08 5.55
N ARG A 46 4.35 12.25 5.96
CA ARG A 46 3.15 12.41 6.80
C ARG A 46 1.94 12.81 5.97
N SER A 47 0.77 12.37 6.41
CA SER A 47 -0.50 12.85 5.86
C SER A 47 -0.67 14.37 6.03
N GLY A 48 -1.31 15.00 5.05
CA GLY A 48 -1.60 16.44 5.07
C GLY A 48 -0.40 17.38 4.98
N GLN A 49 0.84 16.89 5.10
CA GLN A 49 2.04 17.74 5.05
C GLN A 49 2.23 18.34 3.66
N PHE A 50 2.89 19.50 3.61
CA PHE A 50 3.30 20.14 2.36
C PHE A 50 4.76 19.82 2.08
N VAL A 51 5.04 19.35 0.86
CA VAL A 51 6.39 19.12 0.34
C VAL A 51 6.57 19.85 -1.00
N SER A 52 7.74 20.40 -1.21
CA SER A 52 8.17 20.97 -2.49
C SER A 52 8.76 19.87 -3.38
N GLN A 53 8.85 20.13 -4.70
CA GLN A 53 9.54 19.22 -5.62
C GLN A 53 11.00 19.00 -5.20
N ARG A 54 11.66 20.04 -4.68
CA ARG A 54 13.06 19.96 -4.21
C ARG A 54 13.20 19.06 -2.97
N GLU A 55 12.27 19.17 -2.02
CA GLU A 55 12.25 18.27 -0.86
C GLU A 55 12.00 16.83 -1.28
N LEU A 56 11.10 16.58 -2.24
CA LEU A 56 10.91 15.24 -2.81
C LEU A 56 12.15 14.72 -3.53
N MET A 57 12.87 15.55 -4.30
CA MET A 57 14.14 15.11 -4.91
C MET A 57 15.13 14.61 -3.86
N THR A 58 15.29 15.36 -2.76
CA THR A 58 16.19 14.97 -1.67
C THR A 58 15.70 13.72 -0.95
N LEU A 59 14.40 13.65 -0.65
CA LEU A 59 13.81 12.54 0.11
C LEU A 59 13.83 11.22 -0.68
N LEU A 60 13.69 11.31 -2.00
CA LEU A 60 13.64 10.14 -2.89
C LEU A 60 14.99 9.80 -3.51
N ASP A 61 15.99 10.66 -3.36
CA ASP A 61 17.26 10.63 -4.09
C ASP A 61 17.06 10.51 -5.61
N MET A 62 16.22 11.41 -6.16
CA MET A 62 15.80 11.36 -7.57
C MET A 62 15.94 12.71 -8.27
N PRO A 63 16.27 12.72 -9.59
CA PRO A 63 16.36 13.95 -10.35
C PRO A 63 15.00 14.63 -10.53
N LEU A 64 15.01 15.95 -10.71
CA LEU A 64 13.81 16.78 -10.85
C LEU A 64 12.86 16.29 -11.95
N GLY A 65 13.39 15.82 -13.07
CA GLY A 65 12.61 15.27 -14.18
C GLY A 65 11.75 14.08 -13.75
N ALA A 66 12.35 13.10 -13.07
CA ALA A 66 11.65 11.92 -12.57
C ALA A 66 10.58 12.28 -11.53
N VAL A 67 10.89 13.21 -10.60
CA VAL A 67 9.91 13.72 -9.63
C VAL A 67 8.74 14.40 -10.32
N ARG A 68 8.99 15.25 -11.33
CA ARG A 68 7.94 15.95 -12.09
C ARG A 68 7.02 15.00 -12.86
N GLU A 69 7.59 13.94 -13.45
CA GLU A 69 6.82 12.93 -14.18
C GLU A 69 6.01 12.02 -13.25
N MET A 70 6.45 11.83 -12.00
CA MET A 70 5.72 11.05 -11.00
C MET A 70 4.49 11.78 -10.44
N ILE A 71 4.55 13.11 -10.29
CA ILE A 71 3.49 13.91 -9.65
C ILE A 71 2.10 13.65 -10.25
N PRO A 72 1.88 13.70 -11.59
CA PRO A 72 0.58 13.40 -12.17
C PRO A 72 0.03 12.02 -11.80
N ARG A 73 0.91 11.02 -11.66
CA ARG A 73 0.52 9.67 -11.23
C ARG A 73 0.08 9.66 -9.75
N LEU A 74 0.79 10.37 -8.88
CA LEU A 74 0.41 10.51 -7.47
C LEU A 74 -0.89 11.30 -7.29
N GLU A 75 -1.13 12.31 -8.12
CA GLU A 75 -2.39 13.07 -8.14
C GLU A 75 -3.56 12.22 -8.63
N ALA A 76 -3.38 11.46 -9.71
CA ALA A 76 -4.38 10.51 -10.20
C ALA A 76 -4.69 9.42 -9.16
N ALA A 77 -3.68 8.99 -8.41
CA ALA A 77 -3.81 8.10 -7.26
C ALA A 77 -4.37 8.79 -6.01
N GLY A 78 -4.60 10.11 -6.03
CA GLY A 78 -5.09 10.87 -4.87
C GLY A 78 -4.17 10.82 -3.65
N LEU A 79 -2.89 10.50 -3.84
CA LEU A 79 -1.86 10.46 -2.79
C LEU A 79 -1.23 11.84 -2.56
N VAL A 80 -1.31 12.70 -3.57
CA VAL A 80 -0.80 14.07 -3.55
C VAL A 80 -1.81 14.99 -4.22
N LYS A 81 -1.81 16.26 -3.83
CA LYS A 81 -2.54 17.35 -4.50
C LYS A 81 -1.62 18.55 -4.68
N THR A 82 -1.48 19.06 -5.90
CA THR A 82 -0.78 20.32 -6.14
C THR A 82 -1.62 21.49 -5.66
N VAL A 83 -1.04 22.33 -4.81
CA VAL A 83 -1.65 23.54 -4.27
C VAL A 83 -0.85 24.75 -4.75
N PRO A 84 -1.47 25.67 -5.52
CA PRO A 84 -0.78 26.86 -6.03
C PRO A 84 -0.03 27.60 -4.92
N GLN A 85 1.22 27.98 -5.20
CA GLN A 85 2.12 28.71 -4.30
C GLN A 85 2.49 28.01 -2.97
N ARG A 86 1.90 26.86 -2.65
CA ARG A 86 2.18 26.10 -1.40
C ARG A 86 2.94 24.80 -1.63
N GLY A 87 2.93 24.27 -2.84
CA GLY A 87 3.63 23.04 -3.21
C GLY A 87 2.70 21.84 -3.31
N LEU A 88 3.19 20.66 -2.96
CA LEU A 88 2.47 19.39 -3.04
C LEU A 88 1.96 19.02 -1.65
N GLN A 89 0.65 18.89 -1.50
CA GLN A 89 0.03 18.42 -0.26
C GLN A 89 -0.12 16.91 -0.33
N ILE A 90 0.44 16.18 0.64
CA ILE A 90 0.19 14.75 0.81
C ILE A 90 -1.27 14.54 1.23
N ALA A 91 -1.89 13.45 0.78
CA ALA A 91 -3.26 13.10 1.14
C ALA A 91 -3.51 13.29 2.65
N HIS A 92 -4.54 14.07 2.96
CA HIS A 92 -4.98 14.29 4.34
C HIS A 92 -5.94 13.19 4.75
N VAL A 93 -5.80 12.65 5.96
CA VAL A 93 -6.73 11.64 6.46
C VAL A 93 -7.94 12.33 7.08
N ASP A 94 -9.06 12.22 6.39
CA ASP A 94 -10.38 12.55 6.93
C ASP A 94 -11.23 11.28 7.08
N LEU A 95 -12.37 11.39 7.78
CA LEU A 95 -13.29 10.27 8.00
C LEU A 95 -13.80 9.66 6.68
N LYS A 96 -13.91 10.48 5.63
CA LYS A 96 -14.35 10.03 4.31
C LYS A 96 -13.30 9.13 3.67
N LEU A 97 -12.02 9.50 3.75
CA LEU A 97 -10.90 8.71 3.26
C LEU A 97 -10.82 7.38 4.00
N ILE A 98 -10.93 7.39 5.34
CA ILE A 98 -10.93 6.16 6.14
C ILE A 98 -12.03 5.22 5.68
N ARG A 99 -13.28 5.69 5.65
CA ARG A 99 -14.42 4.87 5.21
C ARG A 99 -14.22 4.32 3.79
N ASN A 100 -13.84 5.18 2.86
CA ASN A 100 -13.67 4.79 1.47
C ASN A 100 -12.55 3.76 1.28
N ALA A 101 -11.39 3.98 1.91
CA ALA A 101 -10.23 3.10 1.78
C ALA A 101 -10.49 1.71 2.38
N PHE A 102 -11.11 1.64 3.57
CA PHE A 102 -11.45 0.36 4.20
C PHE A 102 -12.58 -0.37 3.45
N GLN A 103 -13.54 0.35 2.84
CA GLN A 103 -14.57 -0.27 2.01
C GLN A 103 -13.96 -0.93 0.76
N VAL A 104 -13.08 -0.23 0.04
CA VAL A 104 -12.37 -0.80 -1.11
C VAL A 104 -11.53 -2.01 -0.70
N ARG A 105 -10.82 -1.90 0.44
CA ARG A 105 -10.03 -3.00 1.01
C ARG A 105 -10.90 -4.24 1.25
N SER A 106 -12.02 -4.07 1.96
CA SER A 106 -12.96 -5.17 2.25
C SER A 106 -13.51 -5.82 0.99
N MET A 107 -13.92 -5.03 -0.01
CA MET A 107 -14.44 -5.57 -1.27
C MET A 107 -13.42 -6.43 -2.01
N ILE A 108 -12.17 -5.97 -2.13
CA ILE A 108 -11.12 -6.69 -2.86
C ILE A 108 -10.66 -7.92 -2.07
N GLU A 109 -10.34 -7.76 -0.79
CA GLU A 109 -9.77 -8.86 0.00
C GLU A 109 -10.80 -9.97 0.26
N ARG A 110 -12.10 -9.67 0.29
CA ARG A 110 -13.15 -10.69 0.33
C ARG A 110 -13.14 -11.61 -0.90
N GLU A 111 -12.91 -11.06 -2.08
CA GLU A 111 -12.78 -11.89 -3.28
C GLU A 111 -11.45 -12.65 -3.26
N ALA A 112 -10.38 -11.96 -2.85
CA ALA A 112 -9.07 -12.56 -2.73
C ALA A 112 -9.05 -13.77 -1.79
N ILE A 113 -9.70 -13.71 -0.62
CA ILE A 113 -9.72 -14.84 0.31
C ILE A 113 -10.57 -16.00 -0.19
N GLN A 114 -11.66 -15.74 -0.92
CA GLN A 114 -12.43 -16.82 -1.56
C GLN A 114 -11.59 -17.54 -2.61
N HIS A 115 -10.83 -16.79 -3.41
CA HIS A 115 -9.89 -17.36 -4.34
C HIS A 115 -8.80 -18.15 -3.61
N PHE A 116 -8.24 -17.60 -2.53
CA PHE A 116 -7.17 -18.21 -1.74
C PHE A 116 -7.62 -19.53 -1.09
N VAL A 117 -8.85 -19.59 -0.58
CA VAL A 117 -9.50 -20.82 -0.07
C VAL A 117 -9.44 -21.95 -1.09
N LEU A 118 -9.63 -21.67 -2.37
CA LEU A 118 -9.68 -22.68 -3.42
C LEU A 118 -8.30 -23.08 -3.96
N HIS A 119 -7.34 -22.16 -3.94
CA HIS A 119 -6.10 -22.30 -4.71
C HIS A 119 -4.80 -22.29 -3.90
N ALA A 120 -4.81 -21.81 -2.66
CA ALA A 120 -3.59 -21.75 -1.84
C ALA A 120 -3.06 -23.16 -1.57
N GLY A 121 -1.77 -23.38 -1.82
CA GLY A 121 -1.09 -24.64 -1.55
C GLY A 121 -0.80 -24.84 -0.06
N ASP A 122 -0.69 -26.09 0.39
CA ASP A 122 -0.45 -26.38 1.80
C ASP A 122 0.90 -25.84 2.30
N ASP A 123 1.95 -25.93 1.48
CA ASP A 123 3.28 -25.36 1.78
C ASP A 123 3.24 -23.83 1.91
N GLU A 124 2.44 -23.17 1.07
CA GLU A 124 2.24 -21.72 1.14
C GLU A 124 1.52 -21.33 2.43
N LEU A 125 0.45 -22.04 2.78
CA LEU A 125 -0.29 -21.80 4.02
C LEU A 125 0.57 -22.10 5.25
N GLN A 126 1.42 -23.13 5.20
CA GLN A 126 2.36 -23.44 6.26
C GLN A 126 3.39 -22.32 6.46
N ALA A 127 3.95 -21.78 5.38
CA ALA A 127 4.90 -20.67 5.45
C ALA A 127 4.26 -19.38 6.00
N ILE A 128 3.03 -19.07 5.57
CA ILE A 128 2.26 -17.93 6.08
C ILE A 128 1.97 -18.11 7.57
N GLU A 129 1.49 -19.28 8.00
CA GLU A 129 1.20 -19.52 9.41
C GLU A 129 2.45 -19.43 10.28
N ALA A 130 3.56 -20.03 9.83
CA ALA A 130 4.82 -20.02 10.56
C ALA A 130 5.35 -18.60 10.78
N SER A 131 5.22 -17.70 9.79
CA SER A 131 5.66 -16.31 9.95
C SER A 131 4.83 -15.56 11.00
N HIS A 132 3.52 -15.78 11.06
CA HIS A 132 2.64 -15.19 12.08
C HIS A 132 2.94 -15.74 13.48
N GLN A 133 3.15 -17.05 13.60
CA GLN A 133 3.52 -17.68 14.86
C GLN A 133 4.88 -17.19 15.37
N ALA A 134 5.85 -16.96 14.48
CA ALA A 134 7.16 -16.42 14.84
C ALA A 134 7.06 -15.00 15.44
N ILE A 135 6.18 -14.14 14.89
CA ILE A 135 5.89 -12.82 15.47
C ILE A 135 5.30 -12.95 16.87
N LEU A 136 4.31 -13.84 17.06
CA LEU A 136 3.69 -14.06 18.37
C LEU A 136 4.68 -14.62 19.41
N ALA A 137 5.55 -15.54 19.00
CA ALA A 137 6.58 -16.10 19.87
C ALA A 137 7.55 -15.02 20.35
N ARG A 138 8.06 -14.18 19.44
CA ARG A 138 8.91 -13.03 19.79
C ARG A 138 8.20 -12.04 20.71
N ALA A 139 6.96 -11.69 20.39
CA ALA A 139 6.17 -10.75 21.21
C ALA A 139 5.89 -11.28 22.63
N SER A 140 5.81 -12.60 22.81
CA SER A 140 5.58 -13.22 24.12
C SER A 140 6.82 -13.22 25.01
N VAL A 141 8.03 -13.30 24.43
CA VAL A 141 9.30 -13.30 25.18
C VAL A 141 9.66 -11.91 25.68
N SER A 142 9.28 -10.85 24.97
CA SER A 142 9.66 -9.47 25.28
C SER A 142 8.97 -8.84 26.52
N ALA A 143 8.37 -9.65 27.41
CA ALA A 143 8.00 -9.35 28.81
C ALA A 143 7.52 -7.92 29.15
N GLY A 144 6.76 -7.27 28.26
CA GLY A 144 6.19 -5.93 28.47
C GLY A 144 6.83 -4.78 27.68
N ASP A 145 8.01 -4.98 27.08
CA ASP A 145 8.76 -3.94 26.35
C ASP A 145 8.68 -4.06 24.82
N VAL A 146 7.72 -4.82 24.29
CA VAL A 146 7.47 -4.92 22.82
C VAL A 146 7.25 -3.54 22.17
N ALA A 147 6.84 -2.52 22.94
CA ALA A 147 6.71 -1.15 22.45
C ALA A 147 8.05 -0.50 22.05
N CYS A 148 9.18 -1.01 22.57
CA CYS A 148 10.53 -0.51 22.30
C CYS A 148 11.29 -1.33 21.23
N ASP A 149 10.77 -2.50 20.85
CA ASP A 149 11.38 -3.38 19.85
C ASP A 149 10.94 -2.98 18.43
N THR A 150 11.59 -1.95 17.90
CA THR A 150 11.33 -1.43 16.55
C THR A 150 11.46 -2.50 15.46
N GLU A 151 12.39 -3.46 15.62
CA GLU A 151 12.61 -4.53 14.65
C GLU A 151 11.41 -5.48 14.61
N LEU A 152 10.93 -5.93 15.78
CA LEU A 152 9.73 -6.74 15.88
C LEU A 152 8.51 -6.03 15.29
N LEU A 153 8.33 -4.73 15.55
CA LEU A 153 7.20 -3.97 14.99
C LEU A 153 7.27 -3.83 13.46
N ASN A 154 8.47 -3.70 12.89
CA ASN A 154 8.67 -3.65 11.45
C ASN A 154 8.41 -5.01 10.78
N ASP A 155 8.95 -6.09 11.36
CA ASP A 155 8.74 -7.44 10.87
C ASP A 155 7.26 -7.83 10.92
N ALA A 156 6.58 -7.47 12.01
CA ALA A 156 5.18 -7.78 12.17
C ALA A 156 4.28 -6.99 11.20
N GLN A 157 4.65 -5.75 10.84
CA GLN A 157 3.99 -5.05 9.73
C GLN A 157 4.25 -5.70 8.39
N SER A 158 5.48 -6.14 8.14
CA SER A 158 5.83 -6.86 6.91
C SER A 158 5.00 -8.13 6.76
N VAL A 159 4.83 -8.89 7.85
CA VAL A 159 3.95 -10.08 7.90
C VAL A 159 2.47 -9.71 7.72
N ASP A 160 1.98 -8.66 8.40
CA ASP A 160 0.60 -8.15 8.27
C ASP A 160 0.30 -7.84 6.79
N TRP A 161 1.05 -6.91 6.21
CA TRP A 161 0.83 -6.48 4.83
C TRP A 161 1.10 -7.58 3.81
N GLY A 162 2.14 -8.38 4.02
CA GLY A 162 2.55 -9.44 3.11
C GLY A 162 1.47 -10.51 2.93
N LEU A 163 0.70 -10.81 3.98
CA LEU A 163 -0.45 -11.72 3.87
C LEU A 163 -1.52 -11.15 2.94
N HIS A 164 -1.94 -9.90 3.16
CA HIS A 164 -3.00 -9.29 2.35
C HIS A 164 -2.55 -9.09 0.90
N ASP A 165 -1.32 -8.61 0.68
CA ASP A 165 -0.73 -8.45 -0.66
C ASP A 165 -0.69 -9.82 -1.39
N ARG A 166 -0.26 -10.89 -0.69
CA ARG A 166 -0.20 -12.24 -1.26
C ARG A 166 -1.58 -12.81 -1.61
N MET A 167 -2.60 -12.62 -0.76
CA MET A 167 -3.97 -13.07 -1.08
C MET A 167 -4.47 -12.39 -2.36
N VAL A 168 -4.24 -11.09 -2.50
CA VAL A 168 -4.69 -10.31 -3.66
C VAL A 168 -3.94 -10.73 -4.92
N ASP A 169 -2.61 -10.82 -4.85
CA ASP A 169 -1.77 -11.18 -5.99
C ASP A 169 -2.02 -12.63 -6.45
N ALA A 170 -2.44 -13.53 -5.55
CA ALA A 170 -2.80 -14.91 -5.89
C ALA A 170 -4.01 -15.02 -6.84
N MET A 171 -4.84 -13.98 -6.97
CA MET A 171 -5.91 -13.95 -7.96
C MET A 171 -5.40 -13.86 -9.40
N GLY A 172 -4.13 -13.51 -9.62
CA GLY A 172 -3.55 -13.34 -10.95
C GLY A 172 -4.19 -12.23 -11.78
N ASN A 173 -4.81 -11.24 -11.12
CA ASN A 173 -5.51 -10.13 -11.76
C ASN A 173 -4.76 -8.82 -11.50
N ASP A 174 -3.89 -8.45 -12.44
CA ASP A 174 -3.04 -7.25 -12.35
C ASP A 174 -3.84 -5.97 -12.12
N ILE A 175 -5.05 -5.86 -12.70
CA ILE A 175 -5.92 -4.68 -12.51
C ILE A 175 -6.35 -4.57 -11.04
N LEU A 176 -6.75 -5.69 -10.42
CA LEU A 176 -7.13 -5.70 -9.01
C LEU A 176 -5.91 -5.45 -8.12
N SER A 177 -4.76 -6.05 -8.41
CA SER A 177 -3.52 -5.81 -7.67
C SER A 177 -3.10 -4.34 -7.71
N ASP A 178 -3.18 -3.68 -8.86
CA ASP A 178 -2.83 -2.26 -9.01
C ASP A 178 -3.79 -1.35 -8.22
N ILE A 179 -5.10 -1.59 -8.31
CA ILE A 179 -6.11 -0.85 -7.54
C ILE A 179 -5.85 -1.04 -6.03
N TYR A 180 -5.59 -2.28 -5.62
CA TYR A 180 -5.34 -2.64 -4.23
C TYR A 180 -4.07 -1.99 -3.70
N ARG A 181 -2.94 -2.05 -4.43
CA ARG A 181 -1.67 -1.43 -4.03
C ARG A 181 -1.79 0.08 -3.85
N VAL A 182 -2.52 0.78 -4.72
CA VAL A 182 -2.78 2.21 -4.53
C VAL A 182 -3.64 2.45 -3.28
N ASN A 183 -4.65 1.61 -3.05
CA ASN A 183 -5.49 1.73 -1.86
C ASN A 183 -4.75 1.40 -0.56
N SER A 184 -3.85 0.41 -0.57
CA SER A 184 -3.08 0.01 0.60
C SER A 184 -2.16 1.14 1.07
N LEU A 185 -1.62 1.96 0.17
CA LEU A 185 -0.90 3.19 0.52
C LEU A 185 -1.77 4.19 1.31
N ARG A 186 -3.05 4.33 0.97
CA ARG A 186 -3.99 5.17 1.72
C ARG A 186 -4.26 4.59 3.11
N VAL A 187 -4.48 3.28 3.21
CA VAL A 187 -4.66 2.59 4.50
C VAL A 187 -3.42 2.72 5.37
N ARG A 188 -2.22 2.67 4.78
CA ARG A 188 -0.95 2.88 5.48
C ARG A 188 -0.81 4.32 5.99
N LEU A 189 -1.12 5.33 5.18
CA LEU A 189 -1.19 6.73 5.64
C LEU A 189 -2.18 6.91 6.81
N ILE A 190 -3.36 6.29 6.73
CA ILE A 190 -4.36 6.30 7.82
C ILE A 190 -3.78 5.67 9.10
N LYS A 191 -3.17 4.48 8.99
CA LYS A 191 -2.55 3.79 10.12
C LYS A 191 -1.43 4.64 10.73
N LEU A 192 -0.58 5.28 9.94
CA LEU A 192 0.50 6.15 10.43
C LEU A 192 0.00 7.39 11.15
N GLU A 193 -1.12 7.99 10.71
CA GLU A 193 -1.68 9.18 11.38
C GLU A 193 -2.42 8.85 12.69
N HIS A 194 -3.11 7.71 12.74
CA HIS A 194 -4.04 7.40 13.83
C HIS A 194 -3.57 6.27 14.75
N SER A 195 -2.53 5.55 14.39
CA SER A 195 -2.12 4.37 15.12
C SER A 195 -0.61 4.34 15.37
N VAL A 196 -0.23 4.53 16.63
CA VAL A 196 1.01 3.95 17.13
C VAL A 196 0.88 2.43 17.07
N ILE A 197 1.85 1.76 16.49
CA ILE A 197 1.90 0.30 16.49
C ILE A 197 2.34 -0.09 17.89
N THR A 198 1.43 -0.72 18.60
CA THR A 198 1.66 -1.14 19.97
C THR A 198 1.46 -2.65 20.08
N PRO A 199 2.05 -3.29 21.11
CA PRO A 199 1.87 -4.72 21.34
C PRO A 199 0.39 -5.08 21.50
N ALA A 200 -0.36 -4.20 22.17
CA ALA A 200 -1.81 -4.31 22.37
C ALA A 200 -2.64 -4.29 21.08
N ARG A 201 -2.07 -3.85 19.95
CA ARG A 201 -2.72 -3.86 18.63
C ARG A 201 -2.17 -4.96 17.74
N LEU A 202 -0.87 -5.22 17.84
CA LEU A 202 -0.17 -6.21 17.04
C LEU A 202 -0.61 -7.64 17.34
N ILE A 203 -0.61 -8.01 18.62
CA ILE A 203 -0.90 -9.39 19.05
C ILE A 203 -2.33 -9.79 18.65
N PRO A 204 -3.39 -8.97 18.88
CA PRO A 204 -4.72 -9.31 18.39
C PRO A 204 -4.79 -9.46 16.88
N ALA A 205 -4.14 -8.60 16.10
CA ALA A 205 -4.14 -8.70 14.63
C ALA A 205 -3.53 -10.01 14.13
N MET A 206 -2.41 -10.46 14.73
CA MET A 206 -1.79 -11.74 14.38
C MET A 206 -2.69 -12.94 14.71
N HIS A 207 -3.44 -12.89 15.82
CA HIS A 207 -4.44 -13.92 16.13
C HIS A 207 -5.65 -13.88 15.19
N GLU A 208 -6.14 -12.68 14.83
CA GLU A 208 -7.19 -12.49 13.82
C GLU A 208 -6.77 -13.13 12.49
N HIS A 209 -5.50 -12.97 12.08
CA HIS A 209 -4.94 -13.60 10.86
C HIS A 209 -4.91 -15.12 10.94
N LEU A 210 -4.33 -15.66 12.01
CA LEU A 210 -4.25 -17.12 12.21
C LEU A 210 -5.64 -17.77 12.19
N ALA A 211 -6.68 -17.09 12.69
CA ALA A 211 -8.04 -17.59 12.64
C ALA A 211 -8.56 -17.76 11.21
N PHE A 212 -8.39 -16.76 10.33
CA PHE A 212 -8.85 -16.91 8.94
C PHE A 212 -7.92 -17.77 8.09
N ILE A 213 -6.62 -17.84 8.39
CA ILE A 213 -5.69 -18.82 7.78
C ILE A 213 -6.15 -20.26 8.09
N ALA A 214 -6.57 -20.53 9.33
CA ALA A 214 -7.10 -21.84 9.69
C ALA A 214 -8.38 -22.18 8.91
N ALA A 215 -9.28 -21.21 8.71
CA ALA A 215 -10.48 -21.39 7.88
C ALA A 215 -10.13 -21.63 6.40
N VAL A 216 -9.14 -20.92 5.86
CA VAL A 216 -8.60 -21.13 4.50
C VAL A 216 -8.06 -22.55 4.36
N ARG A 217 -7.26 -23.03 5.33
CA ARG A 217 -6.72 -24.40 5.35
C ARG A 217 -7.81 -25.46 5.43
N ALA A 218 -8.86 -25.21 6.21
CA ALA A 218 -10.04 -26.06 6.29
C ALA A 218 -10.93 -26.01 5.04
N ARG A 219 -10.56 -25.18 4.05
CA ARG A 219 -11.32 -24.90 2.82
C ARG A 219 -12.74 -24.37 3.09
N ASP A 220 -12.94 -23.73 4.25
CA ASP A 220 -14.21 -23.11 4.64
C ASP A 220 -14.23 -21.64 4.20
N GLY A 221 -14.65 -21.41 2.95
CA GLY A 221 -14.71 -20.08 2.37
C GLY A 221 -15.67 -19.12 3.09
N ALA A 222 -16.77 -19.64 3.65
CA ALA A 222 -17.74 -18.81 4.36
C ALA A 222 -17.19 -18.32 5.69
N GLN A 223 -16.53 -19.19 6.46
CA GLN A 223 -15.87 -18.80 7.71
C GLN A 223 -14.66 -17.90 7.44
N ALA A 224 -13.86 -18.18 6.41
CA ALA A 224 -12.71 -17.35 6.04
C ALA A 224 -13.15 -15.90 5.72
N CYS A 225 -14.20 -15.73 4.91
CA CYS A 225 -14.75 -14.40 4.60
C CYS A 225 -15.22 -13.66 5.85
N ARG A 226 -16.00 -14.32 6.71
CA ARG A 226 -16.52 -13.69 7.95
C ARG A 226 -15.38 -13.21 8.86
N LEU A 227 -14.35 -14.04 9.05
CA LEU A 227 -13.22 -13.71 9.90
C LEU A 227 -12.37 -12.57 9.31
N LEU A 228 -12.17 -12.56 7.99
CA LEU A 228 -11.46 -11.47 7.31
C LEU A 228 -12.24 -10.15 7.39
N GLU A 229 -13.55 -10.16 7.13
CA GLU A 229 -14.39 -8.96 7.24
C GLU A 229 -14.34 -8.41 8.67
N ALA A 230 -14.43 -9.28 9.68
CA ALA A 230 -14.29 -8.89 11.09
C ALA A 230 -12.90 -8.29 11.40
N HIS A 231 -11.82 -8.86 10.87
CA HIS A 231 -10.47 -8.31 10.99
C HIS A 231 -10.37 -6.88 10.39
N ILE A 232 -10.90 -6.68 9.18
CA ILE A 232 -10.87 -5.38 8.49
C ILE A 232 -11.69 -4.34 9.28
N ASP A 233 -12.84 -4.72 9.82
CA ASP A 233 -13.68 -3.86 10.65
C ASP A 233 -13.04 -3.54 12.01
N SER A 234 -12.35 -4.51 12.61
CA SER A 234 -11.55 -4.31 13.82
C SER A 234 -10.43 -3.28 13.55
N ALA A 235 -9.70 -3.44 12.44
CA ALA A 235 -8.68 -2.48 12.01
C ALA A 235 -9.24 -1.08 11.72
N ARG A 236 -10.40 -0.98 11.08
CA ARG A 236 -11.11 0.29 10.83
C ARG A 236 -11.54 0.95 12.14
N SER A 237 -12.10 0.18 13.07
CA SER A 237 -12.57 0.69 14.36
C SER A 237 -11.41 1.23 15.19
N ARG A 238 -10.25 0.55 15.18
CA ARG A 238 -9.03 0.99 15.88
C ARG A 238 -8.54 2.38 15.43
N VAL A 239 -8.63 2.72 14.14
CA VAL A 239 -8.21 4.05 13.64
C VAL A 239 -9.27 5.12 13.84
N MET A 240 -10.55 4.74 13.89
CA MET A 240 -11.67 5.66 14.11
C MET A 240 -11.81 6.11 15.57
N THR A 241 -11.40 5.28 16.53
CA THR A 241 -11.51 5.56 17.97
C THR A 241 -10.22 6.09 18.60
N ALA A 242 -9.11 6.12 17.85
CA ALA A 242 -7.83 6.62 18.35
C ALA A 242 -7.84 8.15 18.52
N PRO A 243 -7.39 8.70 19.68
CA PRO A 243 -7.30 10.14 19.86
C PRO A 243 -6.27 10.79 18.90
N LEU A 244 -6.73 11.72 18.05
CA LEU A 244 -5.90 12.49 17.10
C LEU A 244 -4.66 13.18 17.70
N LYS A 245 -4.64 13.43 19.01
CA LYS A 245 -3.59 14.20 19.70
C LYS A 245 -2.36 13.38 20.09
N GLN A 246 -2.45 12.05 20.20
CA GLN A 246 -1.38 11.24 20.81
C GLN A 246 -0.24 10.90 19.82
N VAL A 247 -0.55 10.78 18.52
CA VAL A 247 0.43 10.38 17.49
C VAL A 247 1.36 11.53 17.06
N ARG A 248 0.91 12.80 17.16
CA ARG A 248 1.69 13.96 16.69
C ARG A 248 2.89 14.33 17.59
N GLY A 249 2.87 13.96 18.87
CA GLY A 249 3.89 14.37 19.85
C GLY A 249 5.21 13.60 19.75
N GLU A 250 5.15 12.29 19.50
CA GLU A 250 6.32 11.40 19.54
C GLU A 250 7.19 11.48 18.26
N TRP A 251 6.61 11.90 17.14
CA TRP A 251 7.29 11.94 15.84
C TRP A 251 8.07 13.23 15.57
N ALA A 252 7.92 14.28 16.39
CA ALA A 252 8.63 15.55 16.20
C ALA A 252 10.17 15.42 16.35
N GLY A 253 10.66 14.31 16.93
CA GLY A 253 12.09 14.07 17.13
C GLY A 253 12.84 13.40 15.97
N ALA A 254 12.14 12.81 14.98
CA ALA A 254 12.75 11.80 14.09
C ALA A 254 13.27 12.30 12.73
N ASN A 255 12.96 13.53 12.29
CA ASN A 255 13.46 14.03 11.00
C ASN A 255 13.74 15.55 11.02
N PRO A 256 15.02 15.98 11.00
CA PRO A 256 15.42 17.39 11.06
C PRO A 256 14.84 18.28 9.96
N LEU A 257 14.53 17.70 8.79
CA LEU A 257 13.98 18.43 7.64
C LEU A 257 12.52 18.87 7.88
N LEU A 258 11.79 18.18 8.77
CA LEU A 258 10.37 18.43 9.06
C LEU A 258 10.14 19.48 10.15
N ASN A 259 11.16 19.85 10.94
CA ASN A 259 11.01 20.76 12.08
C ASN A 259 11.15 22.25 11.74
N SER A 260 11.45 22.60 10.49
CA SER A 260 11.74 23.99 10.10
C SER A 260 10.52 24.86 9.79
N ARG A 261 9.29 24.32 9.81
CA ARG A 261 8.09 25.05 9.35
C ARG A 261 6.90 25.12 10.32
N ASN A 262 6.97 24.52 11.50
CA ASN A 262 5.94 24.71 12.54
C ASN A 262 6.22 25.89 13.48
N SER A 263 7.23 26.70 13.16
CA SER A 263 7.65 27.88 13.93
C SER A 263 7.55 29.12 13.05
N ASN A 264 6.33 29.54 12.71
CA ASN A 264 5.93 30.92 12.38
C ASN A 264 4.44 31.00 12.07
#